data_AF-A0A7W7ILD6-F1
#
_entry.id   AF-A0A7W7ILD6-F1
#
_cell.length_a   1.000
_cell.length_b   1.000
_cell.length_c   1.000
_cell.angle_alpha   90.00
_cell.angle_beta   90.00
_cell.angle_gamma   90.00
#
_symmetry.space_group_name_H-M   'P 1'
#
loop_
_entity.id
_entity.type
_entity.pdbx_description
1 polymer ?
#
loop_
_entity_poly.entity_id
_entity_poly.type
_entity_poly.pdbx_seq_one_letter_code
_entity_poly.pdbx_strand_id
1 'polypeptide(L)' 'MSFGWLVGLLAGAALGATWGWFGNSYESGDSAIGTGLLGAIAGIIIGAIIDTVRFTQKRSGRP' A
#
# COMPACT_ATOMS: atom_id res chain seq x y z
N MET A 1 -17.94 -5.98 3.10
CA MET A 1 -16.60 -5.78 3.67
C MET A 1 -15.76 -5.06 2.63
N SER A 2 -15.05 -3.99 3.00
CA SER A 2 -14.12 -3.35 2.07
C SER A 2 -12.79 -4.09 2.08
N PHE A 3 -12.29 -4.41 0.89
CA PHE A 3 -10.98 -5.02 0.67
C PHE A 3 -9.92 -3.96 0.30
N GLY A 4 -10.21 -2.66 0.52
CA GLY A 4 -9.34 -1.56 0.15
C GLY A 4 -7.95 -1.66 0.78
N TRP A 5 -7.87 -2.06 2.05
CA TRP A 5 -6.62 -2.33 2.75
C TRP A 5 -5.81 -3.48 2.14
N LEU A 6 -6.47 -4.53 1.62
CA LEU A 6 -5.82 -5.68 1.01
C LEU A 6 -5.25 -5.31 -0.37
N VAL A 7 -6.01 -4.55 -1.15
CA VAL A 7 -5.53 -4.01 -2.44
C VAL A 7 -4.37 -3.04 -2.20
N GLY A 8 -4.49 -2.18 -1.20
CA GLY A 8 -3.41 -1.29 -0.78
C GLY A 8 -2.15 -2.06 -0.41
N LEU A 9 -2.26 -3.10 0.43
CA LEU A 9 -1.17 -3.99 0.80
C LEU A 9 -0.45 -4.55 -0.43
N LEU A 10 -1.20 -5.21 -1.33
CA LEU A 10 -0.62 -5.89 -2.49
C LEU A 10 0.00 -4.91 -3.48
N ALA A 11 -0.68 -3.80 -3.77
CA ALA A 11 -0.19 -2.78 -4.68
C ALA A 11 1.04 -2.08 -4.11
N GLY A 12 1.00 -1.69 -2.83
CA GLY A 12 2.12 -1.08 -2.14
C GLY A 12 3.32 -2.01 -2.08
N ALA A 13 3.11 -3.29 -1.76
CA ALA A 13 4.18 -4.29 -1.73
C ALA A 13 4.85 -4.46 -3.09
N ALA A 14 4.05 -4.60 -4.15
CA ALA A 14 4.56 -4.78 -5.50
C ALA A 14 5.33 -3.55 -6.00
N LEU A 15 4.78 -2.35 -5.80
CA LEU A 15 5.42 -1.10 -6.21
C LEU A 15 6.70 -0.84 -5.41
N GLY A 16 6.66 -1.06 -4.10
CA GLY A 16 7.82 -0.95 -3.23
C GLY A 16 8.94 -1.90 -3.65
N ALA A 17 8.63 -3.19 -3.80
CA ALA A 17 9.63 -4.19 -4.19
C ALA A 17 10.22 -3.92 -5.57
N THR A 18 9.38 -3.50 -6.53
CA THR A 18 9.83 -3.07 -7.86
C THR A 18 10.80 -1.90 -7.75
N TRP A 19 10.47 -0.90 -6.91
CA TRP A 19 11.34 0.24 -6.68
C TRP A 19 12.68 -0.16 -6.06
N GLY A 20 12.70 -1.00 -5.02
CA GLY A 20 13.96 -1.45 -4.41
C GLY A 20 14.81 -2.30 -5.33
N TRP A 21 14.18 -3.11 -6.20
CA TRP A 21 14.90 -3.92 -7.17
C TRP A 21 15.63 -3.07 -8.22
N PHE A 22 14.94 -2.08 -8.80
CA PHE A 22 15.53 -1.22 -9.84
C PHE A 22 16.35 -0.06 -9.28
N GLY A 23 16.13 0.32 -8.02
CA GLY A 23 16.83 1.43 -7.36
C GLY A 23 18.20 1.07 -6.79
N ASN A 24 18.53 -0.23 -6.67
CA ASN A 24 19.81 -0.69 -6.15
C ASN A 24 20.38 -1.86 -6.97
N SER A 25 21.52 -1.63 -7.64
CA SER A 25 22.18 -2.64 -8.48
C SER A 25 23.18 -3.54 -7.73
N TYR A 26 23.48 -3.24 -6.47
CA TYR A 26 24.46 -4.00 -5.67
C TYR A 26 23.77 -5.10 -4.84
N GLU A 27 22.66 -4.76 -4.18
CA GLU A 27 21.85 -5.66 -3.32
C GLU A 27 20.37 -5.52 -3.65
N SER A 28 20.02 -5.81 -4.91
CA SER A 28 18.67 -5.64 -5.45
C SER A 28 17.62 -6.49 -4.73
N GLY A 29 18.01 -7.69 -4.28
CA GLY A 29 17.13 -8.61 -3.55
C GLY A 29 16.74 -8.08 -2.17
N ASP A 30 17.71 -7.78 -1.32
CA ASP A 30 17.46 -7.26 0.03
C ASP A 30 16.74 -5.91 -0.01
N SER A 31 17.11 -5.06 -0.97
CA SER A 31 16.43 -3.78 -1.19
C SER A 31 14.97 -3.99 -1.60
N ALA A 32 14.67 -4.93 -2.50
CA ALA A 32 13.30 -5.25 -2.91
C ALA A 32 12.46 -5.78 -1.75
N ILE A 33 13.03 -6.61 -0.87
CA ILE A 33 12.33 -7.13 0.32
C ILE A 33 12.01 -5.97 1.27
N GLY A 34 12.99 -5.13 1.60
CA GLY A 34 12.82 -4.01 2.54
C GLY A 34 11.82 -2.97 2.02
N THR A 35 12.00 -2.52 0.77
CA THR A 35 11.09 -1.55 0.14
C THR A 35 9.72 -2.14 -0.15
N GLY A 36 9.61 -3.42 -0.48
CA GLY A 36 8.35 -4.14 -0.59
C GLY A 36 7.58 -4.18 0.72
N LEU A 37 8.24 -4.48 1.84
CA LEU A 37 7.59 -4.44 3.16
C LEU A 37 7.11 -3.03 3.52
N LEU A 38 7.94 -2.00 3.30
CA LEU A 38 7.56 -0.60 3.53
C LEU A 38 6.38 -0.18 2.67
N GLY A 39 6.40 -0.57 1.38
CA GLY A 39 5.31 -0.34 0.47
C GLY A 39 4.01 -1.02 0.91
N ALA A 40 4.10 -2.27 1.40
CA ALA A 40 2.94 -3.00 1.93
C ALA A 40 2.31 -2.27 3.11
N ILE A 41 3.13 -1.80 4.06
CA ILE A 41 2.68 -1.03 5.24
C ILE A 41 2.00 0.26 4.81
N ALA A 42 2.64 1.05 3.93
CA ALA A 42 2.07 2.28 3.41
C ALA A 42 0.74 2.03 2.69
N GLY A 43 0.67 0.96 1.90
CA GLY A 43 -0.52 0.53 1.19
C GLY A 43 -1.69 0.15 2.10
N ILE A 44 -1.44 -0.61 3.17
CA ILE A 44 -2.46 -0.93 4.18
C ILE A 44 -3.02 0.35 4.80
N ILE A 45 -2.13 1.26 5.22
CA ILE A 45 -2.51 2.53 5.87
C ILE A 45 -3.41 3.35 4.93
N ILE A 46 -2.99 3.53 3.67
CA ILE A 46 -3.77 4.28 2.68
C ILE A 46 -5.13 3.61 2.44
N GLY A 47 -5.16 2.28 2.26
CA GLY A 47 -6.40 1.54 2.05
C GLY A 47 -7.37 1.67 3.22
N ALA A 48 -6.88 1.59 4.46
CA ALA A 48 -7.67 1.78 5.67
C ALA A 48 -8.20 3.22 5.80
N ILE A 49 -7.40 4.23 5.44
CA ILE A 49 -7.83 5.64 5.42
C ILE A 49 -8.96 5.82 4.40
N ILE A 50 -8.79 5.32 3.17
CA ILE A 50 -9.81 5.42 2.11
C ILE A 50 -11.12 4.75 2.56
N ASP A 51 -11.04 3.57 3.16
CA ASP A 51 -12.22 2.86 3.67
C ASP A 51 -12.92 3.65 4.77
N THR A 52 -12.15 4.27 5.67
CA THR A 52 -12.66 5.12 6.75
C THR A 52 -13.33 6.39 6.23
N VAL A 53 -12.72 7.04 5.23
CA VAL A 53 -13.28 8.24 4.57
C VAL A 53 -14.59 7.88 3.87
N ARG A 54 -14.63 6.79 3.10
CA ARG A 54 -15.85 6.32 2.41
C ARG A 54 -16.97 5.98 3.38
N PHE A 55 -16.64 5.33 4.50
CA PHE A 55 -17.62 5.06 5.55
C PHE A 55 -18.20 6.35 6.13
N THR A 56 -17.34 7.33 6.40
CA THR A 56 -17.74 8.63 6.96
C THR A 56 -18.60 9.44 5.98
N GLN A 57 -18.24 9.48 4.69
CA GLN A 57 -19.02 10.14 3.64
C GLN A 57 -20.42 9.55 3.51
N LYS A 58 -20.53 8.21 3.45
CA LYS A 58 -21.83 7.51 3.45
C LYS A 58 -22.69 7.88 4.65
N ARG A 59 -22.08 8.03 5.84
CA ARG A 59 -22.81 8.38 7.07
C ARG A 59 -23.21 9.86 7.12
N SER A 60 -22.43 10.72 6.46
CA SER A 60 -22.62 12.18 6.40
C SER A 60 -23.63 12.62 5.33
N GLY A 61 -24.14 11.71 4.47
CA GLY A 61 -25.03 12.06 3.37
C GLY A 61 -24.40 12.98 2.32
N ARG A 62 -23.07 13.14 2.35
CA ARG A 62 -22.31 13.87 1.34
C ARG A 62 -21.94 12.89 0.23
N PRO A 63 -22.16 13.25 -1.05
CA PRO A 63 -21.84 12.38 -2.18
C PRO A 63 -20.35 11.98 -2.20
#